data_AF-A0A4U5M3G8-F1
#
_entry.id   AF-A0A4U5M3G8-F1
#
_cell.length_a   1.000
_cell.length_b   1.000
_cell.length_c   1.000
_cell.angle_alpha   90.00
_cell.angle_beta   90.00
_cell.angle_gamma   90.00
#
_symmetry.space_group_name_H-M   'P 1'
#
loop_
_entity.id
_entity.type
_entity.pdbx_description
1 polymer ?
#
loop_
_entity_poly.entity_id
_entity_poly.type
_entity_poly.pdbx_seq_one_letter_code
_entity_poly.pdbx_strand_id
1 'polypeptide(L)'
;MSLSSADVNDIGAVCRVMVRFADNPTVIAAFGVKLFCGIFALTLFGILACIRPKIRTLHINAYNILYAHFMFVLCSSIGVVLNDGFDLTRLTLFRTHLENWDERSPDCGIYTMKAQYGVFIRLITFFGNTGSTLSMTALAAERAYATVQSKSYEKESKQSFGWLLIFLSVLINFGLKTYIAVHISYQRFLPMQSLSPEAAPYATKVLYINFGCEVFNILVFVLLWFANHKWKKNAGRILATLTQKYQVEENMNSVAIMISLAILHFSINTIAYFIQLYGTWHNETPQEKMEYVIKGDIAPAYDFLLPLLTICRIYWRKKRDQKGINARVLSPVETISPNDHFQMLNGMFDKGFDKSTARKTSRVSSNVSHTGRAYPA
;
A
#
# COMPACT_ATOMS: atom_id res chain seq x y z
N MET A 1 8.16 32.20 20.79
CA MET A 1 8.45 31.14 21.78
C MET A 1 8.14 29.79 21.16
N SER A 2 9.05 28.82 21.26
CA SER A 2 8.84 27.49 20.67
C SER A 2 7.85 26.67 21.49
N LEU A 3 6.92 25.97 20.84
CA LEU A 3 5.97 25.08 21.55
C LEU A 3 6.70 23.95 22.30
N SER A 4 7.89 23.57 21.84
CA SER A 4 8.73 22.56 22.51
C SER A 4 9.31 23.06 23.83
N SER A 5 9.58 24.37 23.96
CA SER A 5 10.18 24.99 25.14
C SER A 5 9.16 25.58 26.11
N ALA A 6 7.89 25.69 25.69
CA ALA A 6 6.81 26.19 26.55
C ALA A 6 6.48 25.17 27.65
N ASP A 7 6.05 25.66 28.81
CA ASP A 7 5.57 24.82 29.91
C ASP A 7 4.44 23.90 29.40
N VAL A 8 4.35 22.69 29.95
CA VAL A 8 3.32 21.69 29.64
C VAL A 8 1.90 22.28 29.81
N ASN A 9 1.77 23.25 30.72
CA ASN A 9 0.52 23.94 31.04
C ASN A 9 0.38 25.33 30.40
N ASP A 10 1.29 25.75 29.50
CA ASP A 10 1.19 27.05 28.83
C ASP A 10 0.11 27.04 27.72
N ILE A 11 -1.14 27.20 28.14
CA ILE A 11 -2.31 27.26 27.26
C ILE A 11 -2.20 28.46 26.30
N GLY A 12 -1.61 29.58 26.74
CA GLY A 12 -1.42 30.76 25.90
C GLY A 12 -0.54 30.50 24.69
N ALA A 13 0.54 29.72 24.84
CA ALA A 13 1.37 29.29 23.71
C ALA A 13 0.62 28.39 22.72
N VAL A 14 -0.18 27.45 23.21
CA VAL A 14 -1.03 26.59 22.37
C VAL A 14 -2.06 27.42 21.60
N CYS A 15 -2.68 28.35 22.30
CA CYS A 15 -3.71 29.24 21.80
C CYS A 15 -3.20 30.13 20.64
N ARG A 16 -2.03 30.78 20.79
CA ARG A 16 -1.41 31.55 19.70
C ARG A 16 -1.19 30.72 18.44
N VAL A 17 -0.82 29.45 18.59
CA VAL A 17 -0.59 28.54 17.47
C VAL A 17 -1.92 28.11 16.81
N MET A 18 -2.96 27.89 17.60
CA MET A 18 -4.30 27.60 17.09
C MET A 18 -4.88 28.78 16.29
N VAL A 19 -4.75 30.02 16.80
CA VAL A 19 -5.18 31.23 16.08
C VAL A 19 -4.42 31.33 14.75
N ARG A 20 -3.10 31.14 14.76
CA ARG A 20 -2.28 31.11 13.53
C ARG A 20 -2.78 30.07 12.50
N PHE A 21 -3.20 28.89 12.93
CA PHE A 21 -3.76 27.89 12.02
C PHE A 21 -5.16 28.23 11.53
N ALA A 22 -6.00 28.80 12.40
CA ALA A 22 -7.35 29.24 12.04
C ALA A 22 -7.32 30.39 11.01
N ASP A 23 -6.33 31.27 11.10
CA ASP A 23 -6.16 32.41 10.18
C ASP A 23 -5.43 32.06 8.88
N ASN A 24 -4.81 30.88 8.81
CA ASN A 24 -4.10 30.47 7.61
C ASN A 24 -5.04 29.68 6.67
N PRO A 25 -5.51 30.27 5.56
CA PRO A 25 -6.46 29.62 4.66
C PRO A 25 -5.90 28.33 4.03
N THR A 26 -4.57 28.24 3.87
CA THR A 26 -3.93 27.04 3.31
C THR A 26 -3.97 25.86 4.28
N VAL A 27 -3.94 26.11 5.59
CA VAL A 27 -4.09 25.07 6.62
C VAL A 27 -5.54 24.57 6.66
N ILE A 28 -6.50 25.49 6.66
CA ILE A 28 -7.94 25.16 6.60
C ILE A 28 -8.27 24.37 5.32
N ALA A 29 -7.77 24.81 4.17
CA ALA A 29 -7.94 24.10 2.90
C ALA A 29 -7.32 22.70 2.95
N ALA A 30 -6.14 22.53 3.55
CA ALA A 30 -5.52 21.22 3.70
C ALA A 30 -6.40 20.26 4.52
N PHE A 31 -6.92 20.71 5.67
CA PHE A 31 -7.86 19.89 6.46
C PHE A 31 -9.15 19.58 5.68
N GLY A 32 -9.71 20.56 4.96
CA GLY A 32 -10.89 20.37 4.12
C GLY A 32 -10.69 19.31 3.02
N VAL A 33 -9.55 19.35 2.32
CA VAL A 33 -9.21 18.36 1.29
C VAL A 33 -9.05 16.97 1.90
N LYS A 34 -8.36 16.82 3.03
CA LYS A 34 -8.19 15.52 3.69
C LYS A 34 -9.52 14.94 4.18
N LEU A 35 -10.37 15.78 4.80
CA LEU A 35 -11.71 15.37 5.23
C LEU A 35 -12.54 14.90 4.04
N PHE A 36 -12.52 15.65 2.93
CA PHE A 36 -13.19 15.26 1.69
C PHE A 36 -12.68 13.91 1.18
N CYS A 37 -11.36 13.72 1.07
CA CYS A 37 -10.76 12.44 0.68
C CYS A 37 -11.20 11.30 1.61
N GLY A 38 -11.19 11.52 2.93
CA GLY A 38 -11.64 10.53 3.91
C GLY A 38 -13.11 10.13 3.74
N ILE A 39 -14.02 11.10 3.62
CA ILE A 39 -15.47 10.83 3.43
C ILE A 39 -15.71 10.07 2.11
N PHE A 40 -15.05 10.47 1.02
CA PHE A 40 -15.17 9.78 -0.26
C PHE A 40 -14.58 8.37 -0.19
N ALA A 41 -13.44 8.17 0.47
CA ALA A 41 -12.86 6.86 0.70
C ALA A 41 -13.86 5.94 1.43
N LEU A 42 -14.45 6.40 2.55
CA LEU A 42 -15.46 5.64 3.30
C LEU A 42 -16.68 5.27 2.44
N THR A 43 -17.15 6.21 1.62
CA THR A 43 -18.26 5.97 0.70
C THR A 43 -17.91 4.91 -0.35
N LEU A 44 -16.73 4.99 -0.95
CA LEU A 44 -16.24 4.01 -1.93
C LEU A 44 -16.03 2.63 -1.30
N PHE A 45 -15.57 2.57 -0.04
CA PHE A 45 -15.49 1.32 0.71
C PHE A 45 -16.86 0.70 0.98
N GLY A 46 -17.87 1.52 1.32
CA GLY A 46 -19.25 1.07 1.43
C GLY A 46 -19.77 0.47 0.12
N ILE A 47 -19.50 1.12 -1.01
CA ILE A 47 -19.83 0.60 -2.35
C ILE A 47 -19.11 -0.72 -2.64
N LEU A 48 -17.80 -0.82 -2.34
CA LEU A 48 -17.03 -2.04 -2.51
C LEU A 48 -17.57 -3.20 -1.66
N ALA A 49 -17.98 -2.92 -0.43
CA ALA A 49 -18.60 -3.91 0.46
C ALA A 49 -19.91 -4.46 -0.13
N CYS A 50 -20.69 -3.62 -0.82
CA CYS A 50 -21.91 -4.03 -1.53
C CYS A 50 -21.61 -4.84 -2.81
N ILE A 51 -20.56 -4.50 -3.57
CA ILE A 51 -20.22 -5.17 -4.84
C ILE A 51 -19.64 -6.58 -4.62
N ARG A 52 -19.01 -6.85 -3.46
CA ARG A 52 -18.34 -8.13 -3.11
C ARG A 52 -17.57 -8.75 -4.30
N PRO A 53 -16.44 -8.16 -4.72
CA PRO A 53 -15.69 -8.67 -5.85
C PRO A 53 -15.22 -10.11 -5.58
N LYS A 54 -15.77 -11.08 -6.33
CA LYS A 54 -15.24 -12.44 -6.37
C LYS A 54 -13.95 -12.43 -7.20
N ILE A 55 -12.83 -12.13 -6.56
CA ILE A 55 -11.50 -12.21 -7.19
C ILE A 55 -11.08 -13.68 -7.24
N ARG A 56 -11.62 -14.42 -8.20
CA ARG A 56 -11.27 -15.85 -8.43
C ARG A 56 -9.82 -16.09 -8.86
N THR A 57 -9.04 -15.03 -9.07
CA THR A 57 -7.67 -15.09 -9.61
C THR A 57 -6.59 -15.04 -8.54
N LEU A 58 -6.97 -14.85 -7.27
CA LEU A 58 -6.03 -14.82 -6.17
C LEU A 58 -6.23 -16.05 -5.30
N HIS A 59 -5.14 -16.73 -5.01
CA HIS A 59 -5.09 -17.72 -3.95
C HIS A 59 -5.63 -17.16 -2.62
N ILE A 60 -6.31 -18.00 -1.84
CA ILE A 60 -7.06 -17.61 -0.63
C ILE A 60 -6.19 -16.87 0.41
N ASN A 61 -4.93 -17.28 0.58
CA ASN A 61 -4.01 -16.61 1.51
C ASN A 61 -3.74 -15.14 1.09
N ALA A 62 -3.41 -14.92 -0.19
CA ALA A 62 -3.20 -13.58 -0.72
C ALA A 62 -4.48 -12.74 -0.68
N TYR A 63 -5.63 -13.37 -0.94
CA TYR A 63 -6.93 -12.71 -0.82
C TYR A 63 -7.20 -12.23 0.60
N ASN A 64 -6.97 -13.07 1.62
CA ASN A 64 -7.16 -12.69 3.02
C ASN A 64 -6.22 -11.56 3.44
N ILE A 65 -4.95 -11.62 3.04
CA ILE A 65 -3.97 -10.54 3.34
C ILE A 65 -4.38 -9.24 2.65
N LEU A 66 -4.79 -9.30 1.38
CA LEU A 66 -5.28 -8.14 0.64
C LEU A 66 -6.55 -7.55 1.29
N TYR A 67 -7.45 -8.40 1.79
CA TYR A 67 -8.62 -7.95 2.53
C TYR A 67 -8.24 -7.24 3.83
N ALA A 68 -7.30 -7.79 4.59
CA ALA A 68 -6.75 -7.13 5.78
C ALA A 68 -6.09 -5.78 5.43
N HIS A 69 -5.38 -5.69 4.30
CA HIS A 69 -4.84 -4.44 3.79
C HIS A 69 -5.94 -3.39 3.55
N PHE A 70 -7.03 -3.74 2.86
CA PHE A 70 -8.18 -2.84 2.70
C PHE A 70 -8.80 -2.42 4.05
N MET A 71 -8.83 -3.30 5.05
CA MET A 71 -9.31 -2.95 6.40
C MET A 71 -8.40 -1.96 7.13
N PHE A 72 -7.08 -2.06 6.96
CA PHE A 72 -6.16 -1.05 7.49
C PHE A 72 -6.35 0.31 6.83
N VAL A 73 -6.55 0.34 5.51
CA VAL A 73 -6.84 1.59 4.78
C VAL A 73 -8.20 2.18 5.18
N LEU A 74 -9.21 1.34 5.39
CA LEU A 74 -10.50 1.76 5.95
C LEU A 74 -10.33 2.37 7.35
N CYS A 75 -9.54 1.72 8.21
CA CYS A 75 -9.22 2.23 9.55
C CYS A 75 -8.50 3.58 9.49
N SER A 76 -7.55 3.75 8.56
CA SER A 76 -6.90 5.04 8.29
C SER A 76 -7.92 6.10 7.90
N SER A 77 -8.82 5.79 6.95
CA SER A 77 -9.85 6.71 6.47
C SER A 77 -10.78 7.17 7.60
N ILE A 78 -11.19 6.27 8.50
CA ILE A 78 -11.97 6.61 9.70
C ILE A 78 -11.15 7.55 10.59
N GLY A 79 -9.87 7.21 10.83
CA GLY A 79 -8.95 8.05 11.58
C GLY A 79 -8.83 9.46 10.99
N VAL A 80 -8.68 9.60 9.67
CA VAL A 80 -8.60 10.90 8.98
C VAL A 80 -9.87 11.72 9.17
N VAL A 81 -11.05 11.12 8.96
CA VAL A 81 -12.33 11.83 9.13
C VAL A 81 -12.52 12.30 10.57
N LEU A 82 -12.21 11.44 11.55
CA LEU A 82 -12.29 11.82 12.96
C LEU A 82 -11.24 12.87 13.34
N ASN A 83 -10.00 12.71 12.86
CA ASN A 83 -8.88 13.56 13.22
C ASN A 83 -9.01 14.95 12.61
N ASP A 84 -8.96 14.99 11.28
CA ASP A 84 -8.89 16.21 10.50
C ASP A 84 -10.25 16.89 10.42
N GLY A 85 -11.34 16.12 10.48
CA GLY A 85 -12.70 16.65 10.57
C GLY A 85 -12.95 17.37 11.88
N PHE A 86 -12.52 16.80 13.01
CA PHE A 86 -12.65 17.47 14.31
C PHE A 86 -11.81 18.74 14.37
N ASP A 87 -10.55 18.69 13.92
CA ASP A 87 -9.70 19.88 13.88
C ASP A 87 -10.26 20.96 12.95
N LEU A 88 -10.78 20.60 11.77
CA LEU A 88 -11.43 21.55 10.87
C LEU A 88 -12.65 22.21 11.53
N THR A 89 -13.57 21.41 12.08
CA THR A 89 -14.77 21.92 12.75
C THR A 89 -14.40 22.85 13.90
N ARG A 90 -13.39 22.49 14.68
CA ARG A 90 -12.94 23.29 15.81
C ARG A 90 -12.29 24.62 15.40
N LEU A 91 -11.45 24.61 14.36
CA LEU A 91 -10.77 25.81 13.87
C LEU A 91 -11.69 26.76 13.09
N THR A 92 -12.82 26.27 12.58
CA THR A 92 -13.75 27.06 11.74
C THR A 92 -15.08 27.39 12.42
N LEU A 93 -15.80 26.38 12.93
CA LEU A 93 -17.18 26.55 13.43
C LEU A 93 -17.23 26.92 14.91
N PHE A 94 -16.31 26.40 15.72
CA PHE A 94 -16.29 26.65 17.18
C PHE A 94 -15.39 27.82 17.57
N ARG A 95 -15.13 28.73 16.63
CA ARG A 95 -14.33 29.93 16.86
C ARG A 95 -15.24 31.03 17.42
N THR A 96 -15.26 31.21 18.75
CA THR A 96 -16.06 32.25 19.41
C THR A 96 -15.20 33.44 19.85
N HIS A 97 -15.71 34.66 19.73
CA HIS A 97 -15.15 35.89 20.34
C HIS A 97 -13.71 36.29 19.95
N LEU A 98 -13.31 36.07 18.70
CA LEU A 98 -11.93 36.39 18.31
C LEU A 98 -11.62 37.89 18.26
N GLU A 99 -12.64 38.74 18.12
CA GLU A 99 -12.50 40.21 18.10
C GLU A 99 -11.95 40.78 19.42
N ASN A 100 -12.09 40.04 20.53
CA ASN A 100 -11.64 40.46 21.86
C ASN A 100 -10.41 39.70 22.35
N TRP A 101 -9.75 38.93 21.48
CA TRP A 101 -8.58 38.16 21.88
C TRP A 101 -7.34 39.06 22.04
N ASP A 102 -6.75 39.01 23.23
CA ASP A 102 -5.42 39.58 23.54
C ASP A 102 -4.39 38.46 23.59
N GLU A 103 -3.16 38.70 23.09
CA GLU A 103 -2.06 37.72 23.09
C GLU A 103 -1.69 37.22 24.50
N ARG A 104 -2.08 37.98 25.52
CA ARG A 104 -1.90 37.68 26.94
C ARG A 104 -3.02 36.81 27.53
N SER A 105 -4.16 36.71 26.86
CA SER A 105 -5.28 35.87 27.30
C SER A 105 -4.93 34.39 27.13
N PRO A 106 -5.13 33.54 28.15
CA PRO A 106 -5.00 32.09 28.01
C PRO A 106 -6.12 31.48 27.14
N ASP A 107 -7.18 32.25 26.85
CA ASP A 107 -8.33 31.80 26.06
C ASP A 107 -8.45 32.61 24.76
N CYS A 108 -8.39 31.93 23.61
CA CYS A 108 -8.65 32.46 22.26
C CYS A 108 -10.05 32.14 21.73
N GLY A 109 -10.91 31.56 22.58
CA GLY A 109 -12.22 31.10 22.15
C GLY A 109 -12.17 29.96 21.14
N ILE A 110 -11.05 29.22 21.10
CA ILE A 110 -10.92 27.94 20.39
C ILE A 110 -10.59 26.88 21.42
N TYR A 111 -11.41 25.83 21.48
CA TYR A 111 -11.31 24.78 22.49
C TYR A 111 -9.94 24.07 22.49
N THR A 112 -9.14 24.26 23.55
CA THR A 112 -7.87 23.53 23.69
C THR A 112 -8.12 22.10 24.19
N MET A 113 -7.34 21.14 23.70
CA MET A 113 -7.54 19.72 24.02
C MET A 113 -6.29 19.15 24.68
N LYS A 114 -6.48 18.36 25.74
CA LYS A 114 -5.39 17.56 26.32
C LYS A 114 -4.95 16.47 25.34
N ALA A 115 -3.65 16.19 25.32
CA ALA A 115 -3.03 15.22 24.44
C ALA A 115 -3.72 13.84 24.51
N GLN A 116 -4.19 13.40 25.68
CA GLN A 116 -4.85 12.10 25.88
C GLN A 116 -5.95 11.78 24.86
N TYR A 117 -6.73 12.76 24.44
CA TYR A 117 -7.84 12.55 23.51
C TYR A 117 -7.39 12.67 22.05
N GLY A 118 -6.64 13.73 21.73
CA GLY A 118 -6.19 13.98 20.35
C GLY A 118 -5.20 12.93 19.85
N VAL A 119 -4.32 12.46 20.74
CA VAL A 119 -3.36 11.41 20.42
C VAL A 119 -4.05 10.10 20.07
N PHE A 120 -5.07 9.68 20.82
CA PHE A 120 -5.74 8.41 20.59
C PHE A 120 -6.34 8.37 19.17
N ILE A 121 -7.03 9.45 18.78
CA ILE A 121 -7.60 9.58 17.43
C ILE A 121 -6.49 9.57 16.37
N ARG A 122 -5.40 10.32 16.59
CA ARG A 122 -4.25 10.33 15.67
C ARG A 122 -3.58 8.96 15.53
N LEU A 123 -3.54 8.18 16.62
CA LEU A 123 -2.98 6.84 16.61
C LEU A 123 -3.80 5.86 15.77
N ILE A 124 -5.12 6.06 15.60
CA ILE A 124 -5.95 5.26 14.70
C ILE A 124 -5.49 5.45 13.25
N THR A 125 -5.32 6.70 12.80
CA THR A 125 -4.78 7.01 11.46
C THR A 125 -3.40 6.38 11.27
N PHE A 126 -2.54 6.51 12.28
CA PHE A 126 -1.20 5.93 12.24
C PHE A 126 -1.22 4.40 12.22
N PHE A 127 -2.18 3.77 12.91
CA PHE A 127 -2.38 2.32 12.89
C PHE A 127 -2.83 1.86 11.51
N GLY A 128 -3.77 2.55 10.87
CA GLY A 128 -4.19 2.27 9.49
C GLY A 128 -3.02 2.35 8.50
N ASN A 129 -2.29 3.49 8.47
CA ASN A 129 -1.18 3.71 7.55
C ASN A 129 0.00 2.74 7.75
N THR A 130 0.35 2.41 8.99
CA THR A 130 1.43 1.43 9.25
C THR A 130 0.96 0.00 8.95
N GLY A 131 -0.31 -0.30 9.25
CA GLY A 131 -0.90 -1.60 8.94
C GLY A 131 -1.00 -1.86 7.44
N SER A 132 -1.29 -0.84 6.63
CA SER A 132 -1.32 -0.97 5.16
C SER A 132 0.07 -1.31 4.60
N THR A 133 1.14 -0.68 5.09
CA THR A 133 2.54 -1.02 4.73
C THR A 133 2.90 -2.44 5.15
N LEU A 134 2.63 -2.83 6.40
CA LEU A 134 2.97 -4.16 6.93
C LEU A 134 2.19 -5.28 6.25
N SER A 135 0.93 -5.05 5.89
CA SER A 135 0.11 -6.01 5.14
C SER A 135 0.60 -6.16 3.69
N MET A 136 1.12 -5.10 3.06
CA MET A 136 1.80 -5.22 1.77
C MET A 136 3.10 -6.04 1.87
N THR A 137 3.84 -5.91 2.97
CA THR A 137 5.02 -6.75 3.25
C THR A 137 4.65 -8.21 3.48
N ALA A 138 3.57 -8.47 4.23
CA ALA A 138 3.02 -9.82 4.35
C ALA A 138 2.63 -10.41 2.99
N LEU A 139 2.02 -9.61 2.11
CA LEU A 139 1.64 -10.02 0.77
C LEU A 139 2.85 -10.33 -0.12
N ALA A 140 3.89 -9.50 -0.05
CA ALA A 140 5.15 -9.73 -0.76
C ALA A 140 5.83 -11.03 -0.30
N ALA A 141 5.89 -11.26 1.01
CA ALA A 141 6.42 -12.50 1.60
C ALA A 141 5.62 -13.74 1.18
N GLU A 142 4.29 -13.64 1.20
CA GLU A 142 3.41 -14.74 0.82
C GLU A 142 3.54 -15.08 -0.68
N ARG A 143 3.59 -14.08 -1.56
CA ARG A 143 3.84 -14.27 -3.00
C ARG A 143 5.25 -14.79 -3.30
N ALA A 144 6.24 -14.39 -2.51
CA ALA A 144 7.60 -14.91 -2.64
C ALA A 144 7.64 -16.40 -2.25
N TYR A 145 7.04 -16.76 -1.13
CA TYR A 145 6.91 -18.15 -0.70
C TYR A 145 6.17 -19.00 -1.74
N ALA A 146 5.03 -18.53 -2.26
CA ALA A 146 4.27 -19.24 -3.29
C ALA A 146 5.05 -19.43 -4.61
N THR A 147 5.92 -18.46 -4.96
CA THR A 147 6.75 -18.55 -6.16
C THR A 147 7.89 -19.56 -5.98
N VAL A 148 8.60 -19.51 -4.85
CA VAL A 148 9.71 -20.41 -4.53
C VAL A 148 9.21 -21.86 -4.37
N GLN A 149 8.11 -22.04 -3.65
CA GLN A 149 7.54 -23.35 -3.33
C GLN A 149 6.40 -23.77 -4.26
N SER A 150 6.38 -23.29 -5.52
CA SER A 150 5.28 -23.58 -6.46
C SER A 150 4.83 -25.05 -6.48
N LYS A 151 5.77 -26.00 -6.49
CA LYS A 151 5.46 -27.44 -6.52
C LYS A 151 4.71 -27.98 -5.30
N SER A 152 5.06 -27.54 -4.09
CA SER A 152 4.45 -28.03 -2.85
C SER A 152 3.33 -27.13 -2.35
N TYR A 153 3.30 -25.86 -2.79
CA TYR A 153 2.40 -24.85 -2.27
C TYR A 153 0.93 -25.30 -2.33
N GLU A 154 0.41 -25.80 -3.45
CA GLU A 154 -0.99 -26.27 -3.49
C GLU A 154 -1.28 -27.46 -2.56
N LYS A 155 -0.34 -28.39 -2.42
CA LYS A 155 -0.53 -29.60 -1.61
C LYS A 155 -0.50 -29.29 -0.12
N GLU A 156 0.32 -28.32 0.26
CA GLU A 156 0.60 -27.97 1.65
C GLU A 156 -0.07 -26.66 2.10
N SER A 157 -0.72 -25.94 1.18
CA SER A 157 -1.33 -24.62 1.45
C SER A 157 -2.49 -24.76 2.42
N LYS A 158 -2.12 -24.74 3.69
CA LYS A 158 -3.03 -24.50 4.79
C LYS A 158 -3.34 -23.01 4.78
N GLN A 159 -4.63 -22.69 4.84
CA GLN A 159 -5.13 -21.32 5.00
C GLN A 159 -4.53 -20.59 6.21
N SER A 160 -3.96 -21.35 7.16
CA SER A 160 -3.28 -20.85 8.34
C SER A 160 -2.09 -19.94 8.03
N PHE A 161 -1.39 -20.11 6.91
CA PHE A 161 -0.22 -19.29 6.60
C PHE A 161 -0.59 -17.82 6.36
N GLY A 162 -1.66 -17.55 5.60
CA GLY A 162 -2.14 -16.19 5.38
C GLY A 162 -2.58 -15.52 6.69
N TRP A 163 -3.32 -16.25 7.53
CA TRP A 163 -3.77 -15.76 8.85
C TRP A 163 -2.60 -15.50 9.81
N LEU A 164 -1.58 -16.35 9.81
CA LEU A 164 -0.36 -16.15 10.60
C LEU A 164 0.33 -14.84 10.22
N LEU A 165 0.48 -14.56 8.92
CA LEU A 165 1.09 -13.31 8.46
C LEU A 165 0.25 -12.08 8.83
N ILE A 166 -1.08 -12.15 8.72
CA ILE A 166 -1.98 -11.07 9.16
C ILE A 166 -1.84 -10.83 10.67
N PHE A 167 -1.86 -11.89 11.47
CA PHE A 167 -1.69 -11.80 12.92
C PHE A 167 -0.35 -11.15 13.28
N LEU A 168 0.73 -11.55 12.61
CA LEU A 168 2.04 -10.95 12.82
C LEU A 168 2.06 -9.47 12.41
N SER A 169 1.44 -9.09 11.29
CA SER A 169 1.30 -7.68 10.89
C SER A 169 0.55 -6.86 11.94
N VAL A 170 -0.57 -7.37 12.48
CA VAL A 170 -1.34 -6.70 13.54
C VAL A 170 -0.50 -6.55 14.81
N LEU A 171 0.20 -7.61 15.22
CA LEU A 171 1.03 -7.62 16.43
C LEU A 171 2.19 -6.62 16.33
N ILE A 172 2.91 -6.61 15.20
CA ILE A 172 3.98 -5.65 14.94
C ILE A 172 3.42 -4.22 14.92
N ASN A 173 2.29 -3.99 14.25
CA ASN A 173 1.66 -2.67 14.19
C ASN A 173 1.29 -2.17 15.60
N PHE A 174 0.66 -3.03 16.41
CA PHE A 174 0.31 -2.69 17.80
C PHE A 174 1.56 -2.41 18.66
N GLY A 175 2.62 -3.20 18.49
CA GLY A 175 3.91 -2.96 19.14
C GLY A 175 4.51 -1.61 18.76
N LEU A 176 4.49 -1.23 17.48
CA LEU A 176 4.98 0.08 17.01
C LEU A 176 4.14 1.24 17.54
N LYS A 177 2.82 1.09 17.67
CA LYS A 177 1.97 2.14 18.26
C LYS A 177 2.13 2.24 19.77
N THR A 178 2.30 1.11 20.46
CA THR A 178 2.63 1.08 21.89
C THR A 178 3.97 1.77 22.14
N TYR A 179 4.97 1.50 21.29
CA TYR A 179 6.27 2.15 21.34
C TYR A 179 6.18 3.68 21.20
N ILE A 180 5.33 4.19 20.31
CA ILE A 180 5.08 5.64 20.23
C ILE A 180 4.34 6.12 21.48
N ALA A 181 3.31 5.41 21.91
CA ALA A 181 2.40 5.80 22.99
C ALA A 181 3.09 5.94 24.36
N VAL A 182 4.10 5.14 24.66
CA VAL A 182 4.87 5.24 25.92
C VAL A 182 5.72 6.51 26.02
N HIS A 183 5.99 7.18 24.89
CA HIS A 183 6.77 8.42 24.83
C HIS A 183 5.92 9.69 24.73
N ILE A 184 4.59 9.57 24.92
CA ILE A 184 3.66 10.69 24.80
C ILE A 184 3.50 11.40 26.14
N SER A 185 3.62 12.72 26.13
CA SER A 185 3.27 13.57 27.28
C SER A 185 1.77 13.82 27.32
N TYR A 186 1.02 12.97 28.03
CA TYR A 186 -0.44 13.01 28.09
C TYR A 186 -1.02 14.25 28.81
N GLN A 187 -0.22 14.94 29.62
CA GLN A 187 -0.64 16.13 30.36
C GLN A 187 -0.63 17.41 29.50
N ARG A 188 0.08 17.40 28.37
CA ARG A 188 0.27 18.58 27.53
C ARG A 188 -1.01 18.93 26.78
N PHE A 189 -1.30 20.22 26.66
CA PHE A 189 -2.31 20.70 25.71
C PHE A 189 -1.71 20.76 24.31
N LEU A 190 -2.47 20.31 23.32
CA LEU A 190 -2.04 20.31 21.92
C LEU A 190 -2.91 21.27 21.09
N PRO A 191 -2.30 22.01 20.16
CA PRO A 191 -3.04 22.92 19.28
C PRO A 191 -3.91 22.16 18.28
N MET A 192 -3.62 20.88 18.02
CA MET A 192 -4.37 20.00 17.12
C MET A 192 -4.28 18.56 17.58
N GLN A 193 -5.02 17.68 16.93
CA GLN A 193 -4.91 16.24 17.13
C GLN A 193 -3.62 15.73 16.46
N SER A 194 -2.49 16.00 17.13
CA SER A 194 -1.15 15.60 16.74
C SER A 194 -0.50 14.74 17.83
N LEU A 195 0.69 14.24 17.54
CA LEU A 195 1.56 13.70 18.59
C LEU A 195 2.17 14.84 19.41
N SER A 196 2.51 14.54 20.66
CA SER A 196 3.28 15.47 21.47
C SER A 196 4.71 15.61 20.91
N PRO A 197 5.38 16.76 21.10
CA PRO A 197 6.74 16.98 20.58
C PRO A 197 7.75 15.92 21.03
N GLU A 198 7.56 15.35 22.22
CA GLU A 198 8.42 14.30 22.80
C GLU A 198 8.28 12.96 22.06
N ALA A 199 7.08 12.66 21.55
CA ALA A 199 6.81 11.43 20.80
C ALA A 199 7.17 11.55 19.31
N ALA A 200 7.29 12.76 18.78
CA ALA A 200 7.64 13.03 17.39
C ALA A 200 8.89 12.29 16.88
N PRO A 201 10.06 12.31 17.56
CA PRO A 201 11.25 11.59 17.08
C PRO A 201 11.04 10.07 17.01
N TYR A 202 10.24 9.50 17.92
CA TYR A 202 9.92 8.07 17.92
C TYR A 202 8.98 7.70 16.77
N ALA A 203 7.99 8.55 16.48
CA ALA A 203 7.14 8.39 15.31
C ALA A 203 7.95 8.48 14.00
N THR A 204 8.93 9.39 13.93
CA THR A 204 9.86 9.48 12.78
C THR A 204 10.69 8.20 12.61
N LYS A 205 11.14 7.55 13.69
CA LYS A 205 11.83 6.24 13.60
C LYS A 205 10.91 5.17 13.00
N VAL A 206 9.65 5.10 13.45
CA VAL A 206 8.65 4.18 12.87
C VAL A 206 8.41 4.49 11.39
N LEU A 207 8.39 5.77 11.01
CA LEU A 207 8.30 6.21 9.63
C LEU A 207 9.45 5.66 8.76
N TYR A 208 10.70 5.70 9.26
CA TYR A 208 11.85 5.15 8.55
C TYR A 208 11.77 3.63 8.37
N ILE A 209 11.26 2.91 9.37
CA ILE A 209 11.00 1.46 9.26
C ILE A 209 9.98 1.21 8.15
N ASN A 210 8.87 1.94 8.15
CA ASN A 210 7.83 1.81 7.12
C ASN A 210 8.38 2.11 5.72
N PHE A 211 9.18 3.17 5.57
CA PHE A 211 9.84 3.47 4.30
C PHE A 211 10.74 2.33 3.82
N GLY A 212 11.52 1.73 4.72
CA GLY A 212 12.31 0.54 4.42
C GLY A 212 11.44 -0.63 3.94
N CYS A 213 10.29 -0.86 4.58
CA CYS A 213 9.32 -1.86 4.16
C CYS A 213 8.73 -1.57 2.77
N GLU A 214 8.43 -0.32 2.43
CA GLU A 214 7.94 0.05 1.09
C GLU A 214 8.98 -0.24 -0.01
N VAL A 215 10.24 0.13 0.22
CA VAL A 215 11.35 -0.18 -0.71
C VAL A 215 11.49 -1.69 -0.87
N PHE A 216 11.47 -2.43 0.24
CA PHE A 216 11.51 -3.89 0.23
C PHE A 216 10.36 -4.49 -0.59
N ASN A 217 9.13 -4.02 -0.41
CA ASN A 217 7.95 -4.51 -1.13
C ASN A 217 8.10 -4.38 -2.65
N ILE A 218 8.52 -3.21 -3.14
CA ILE A 218 8.74 -2.98 -4.57
C ILE A 218 9.84 -3.90 -5.10
N LEU A 219 10.97 -4.00 -4.41
CA LEU A 219 12.08 -4.84 -4.84
C LEU A 219 11.66 -6.31 -4.93
N VAL A 220 10.98 -6.85 -3.92
CA VAL A 220 10.47 -8.22 -3.92
C VAL A 220 9.52 -8.44 -5.09
N PHE A 221 8.52 -7.58 -5.29
CA PHE A 221 7.57 -7.78 -6.39
C PHE A 221 8.22 -7.70 -7.77
N VAL A 222 9.18 -6.78 -7.98
CA VAL A 222 9.95 -6.68 -9.23
C VAL A 222 10.79 -7.94 -9.47
N LEU A 223 11.48 -8.44 -8.44
CA LEU A 223 12.24 -9.69 -8.53
C LEU A 223 11.34 -10.90 -8.84
N LEU A 224 10.17 -10.99 -8.20
CA LEU A 224 9.19 -12.03 -8.48
C LEU A 224 8.64 -11.95 -9.90
N TRP A 225 8.41 -10.74 -10.42
CA TRP A 225 8.00 -10.54 -11.81
C TRP A 225 9.05 -11.09 -12.78
N PHE A 226 10.32 -10.71 -12.60
CA PHE A 226 11.40 -11.21 -13.45
C PHE A 226 11.61 -12.72 -13.32
N ALA A 227 11.53 -13.27 -12.10
CA ALA A 227 11.66 -14.71 -11.87
C ALA A 227 10.56 -15.50 -12.60
N ASN A 228 9.30 -15.10 -12.45
CA ASN A 228 8.16 -15.73 -13.11
C ASN A 228 8.25 -15.59 -14.64
N HIS A 229 8.67 -14.43 -15.14
CA HIS A 229 8.83 -14.20 -16.57
C HIS A 229 9.99 -15.01 -17.17
N LYS A 230 11.12 -15.12 -16.47
CA LYS A 230 12.25 -15.98 -16.87
C LYS A 230 11.84 -17.44 -16.90
N TRP A 231 11.10 -17.91 -15.89
CA TRP A 231 10.57 -19.28 -15.87
C TRP A 231 9.66 -19.55 -17.07
N LYS A 232 8.77 -18.61 -17.41
CA LYS A 232 7.87 -18.71 -18.58
C LYS A 232 8.63 -18.84 -19.90
N LYS A 233 9.81 -18.23 -20.03
CA LYS A 233 10.68 -18.32 -21.22
C LYS A 233 11.54 -19.57 -21.27
N ASN A 234 11.76 -20.26 -20.15
CA ASN A 234 12.64 -21.43 -20.12
C ASN A 234 12.02 -22.63 -20.85
N ALA A 235 12.83 -23.31 -21.66
CA ALA A 235 12.41 -24.52 -22.40
C ALA A 235 11.92 -25.65 -21.49
N GLY A 236 12.39 -25.68 -20.23
CA GLY A 236 11.91 -26.60 -19.20
C GLY A 236 10.40 -26.47 -18.89
N ARG A 237 9.75 -25.38 -19.32
CA ARG A 237 8.29 -25.23 -19.23
C ARG A 237 7.56 -26.36 -19.93
N ILE A 238 8.07 -26.90 -21.04
CA ILE A 238 7.36 -27.95 -21.79
C ILE A 238 7.15 -29.18 -20.90
N LEU A 239 8.18 -29.57 -20.15
CA LEU A 239 8.20 -30.73 -19.25
C LEU A 239 7.50 -30.50 -17.90
N ALA A 240 7.13 -29.25 -17.57
CA ALA A 240 6.45 -28.95 -16.32
C ALA A 240 5.01 -29.49 -16.31
N THR A 241 4.54 -29.92 -15.14
CA THR A 241 3.16 -30.39 -14.94
C THR A 241 2.17 -29.25 -15.23
N LEU A 242 0.93 -29.62 -15.61
CA LEU A 242 -0.11 -28.65 -15.91
C LEU A 242 -0.41 -27.74 -14.72
N THR A 243 -0.42 -28.31 -13.52
CA THR A 243 -0.56 -27.59 -12.24
C THR A 243 0.52 -26.52 -12.07
N GLN A 244 1.78 -26.88 -12.29
CA GLN A 244 2.88 -25.92 -12.16
C GLN A 244 2.76 -24.77 -13.18
N LYS A 245 2.35 -25.08 -14.41
CA LYS A 245 2.10 -24.05 -15.45
C LYS A 245 0.97 -23.10 -15.03
N TYR A 246 -0.11 -23.64 -14.49
CA TYR A 246 -1.25 -22.86 -14.00
C TYR A 246 -0.84 -21.91 -12.87
N GLN A 247 -0.12 -22.42 -11.87
CA GLN A 247 0.34 -21.62 -10.72
C GLN A 247 1.26 -20.49 -11.12
N VAL A 248 2.20 -20.71 -12.05
CA VAL A 248 3.09 -19.63 -12.49
C VAL A 248 2.30 -18.57 -13.23
N GLU A 249 1.30 -18.94 -14.03
CA GLU A 249 0.43 -17.98 -14.71
C GLU A 249 -0.45 -17.21 -13.71
N GLU A 250 -1.00 -17.90 -12.70
CA GLU A 250 -1.75 -17.27 -11.60
C GLU A 250 -0.86 -16.28 -10.83
N ASN A 251 0.33 -16.71 -10.42
CA ASN A 251 1.30 -15.88 -9.71
C ASN A 251 1.73 -14.68 -10.53
N MET A 252 2.00 -14.85 -11.83
CA MET A 252 2.39 -13.74 -12.71
C MET A 252 1.24 -12.72 -12.83
N ASN A 253 0.01 -13.19 -13.02
CA ASN A 253 -1.17 -12.32 -13.06
C ASN A 253 -1.41 -11.62 -11.73
N SER A 254 -1.27 -12.33 -10.61
CA SER A 254 -1.39 -11.77 -9.26
C SER A 254 -0.32 -10.71 -9.01
N VAL A 255 0.95 -11.01 -9.27
CA VAL A 255 2.08 -10.08 -9.07
C VAL A 255 1.91 -8.83 -9.94
N ALA A 256 1.39 -8.94 -11.16
CA ALA A 256 1.10 -7.77 -11.99
C ALA A 256 0.17 -6.76 -11.28
N ILE A 257 -0.87 -7.28 -10.61
CA ILE A 257 -1.84 -6.46 -9.86
C ILE A 257 -1.17 -5.85 -8.64
N MET A 258 -0.41 -6.67 -7.89
CA MET A 258 0.24 -6.23 -6.67
C MET A 258 1.35 -5.21 -6.93
N ILE A 259 2.05 -5.29 -8.07
CA ILE A 259 3.03 -4.27 -8.47
C ILE A 259 2.35 -2.91 -8.66
N SER A 260 1.24 -2.84 -9.38
CA SER A 260 0.54 -1.56 -9.57
C SER A 260 0.07 -0.97 -8.24
N LEU A 261 -0.43 -1.83 -7.34
CA LEU A 261 -0.83 -1.43 -5.99
C LEU A 261 0.36 -0.95 -5.15
N ALA A 262 1.46 -1.70 -5.16
CA ALA A 262 2.68 -1.38 -4.43
C ALA A 262 3.31 -0.09 -4.94
N ILE A 263 3.38 0.14 -6.26
CA ILE A 263 3.89 1.38 -6.84
C ILE A 263 3.05 2.57 -6.40
N LEU A 264 1.72 2.46 -6.45
CA LEU A 264 0.84 3.53 -5.99
C LEU A 264 1.09 3.87 -4.51
N HIS A 265 1.16 2.85 -3.65
CA HIS A 265 1.39 3.02 -2.23
C HIS A 265 2.79 3.61 -1.95
N PHE A 266 3.83 3.06 -2.57
CA PHE A 266 5.21 3.53 -2.49
C PHE A 266 5.32 4.98 -2.93
N SER A 267 4.75 5.36 -4.08
CA SER A 267 4.84 6.72 -4.62
C SER A 267 4.19 7.74 -3.69
N ILE A 268 2.98 7.49 -3.20
CA ILE A 268 2.27 8.44 -2.33
C ILE A 268 2.98 8.55 -0.97
N ASN A 269 3.34 7.43 -0.34
CA ASN A 269 4.03 7.46 0.95
C ASN A 269 5.43 8.09 0.83
N THR A 270 6.16 7.80 -0.24
CA THR A 270 7.49 8.39 -0.47
C THR A 270 7.42 9.90 -0.65
N ILE A 271 6.45 10.40 -1.43
CA ILE A 271 6.23 11.84 -1.56
C ILE A 271 5.86 12.45 -0.21
N ALA A 272 4.95 11.84 0.55
CA ALA A 272 4.59 12.30 1.90
C ALA A 272 5.82 12.37 2.83
N TYR A 273 6.71 11.37 2.76
CA TYR A 273 7.94 11.32 3.56
C TYR A 273 8.94 12.39 3.15
N PHE A 274 9.16 12.58 1.84
CA PHE A 274 10.07 13.64 1.37
C PHE A 274 9.57 15.02 1.76
N ILE A 275 8.26 15.26 1.65
CA ILE A 275 7.64 16.49 2.12
C ILE A 275 7.89 16.63 3.63
N GLN A 276 7.52 15.63 4.44
CA GLN A 276 7.76 15.69 5.89
C GLN A 276 9.23 15.94 6.25
N LEU A 277 10.18 15.27 5.59
CA LEU A 277 11.61 15.42 5.82
C LEU A 277 12.09 16.82 5.44
N TYR A 278 11.69 17.32 4.28
CA TYR A 278 11.97 18.68 3.84
C TYR A 278 11.48 19.71 4.86
N GLY A 279 10.25 19.55 5.34
CA GLY A 279 9.67 20.39 6.38
C GLY A 279 10.42 20.34 7.72
N THR A 280 10.94 19.17 8.10
CA THR A 280 11.74 19.04 9.33
C THR A 280 13.13 19.69 9.24
N TRP A 281 13.72 19.74 8.05
CA TRP A 281 15.06 20.28 7.80
C TRP A 281 15.08 21.80 7.60
N HIS A 282 14.08 22.37 6.92
CA HIS A 282 14.14 23.79 6.52
C HIS A 282 13.47 24.75 7.50
N ASN A 283 12.53 24.29 8.31
CA ASN A 283 11.79 25.19 9.20
C ASN A 283 12.50 25.34 10.55
N GLU A 284 12.73 26.59 10.96
CA GLU A 284 13.42 26.89 12.22
C GLU A 284 12.50 26.67 13.43
N THR A 285 11.20 26.99 13.29
CA THR A 285 10.25 26.91 14.40
C THR A 285 9.42 25.61 14.36
N PRO A 286 9.11 24.97 15.52
CA PRO A 286 8.24 23.80 15.54
C PRO A 286 6.82 24.06 15.02
N GLN A 287 6.35 25.29 15.11
CA GLN A 287 5.06 25.73 14.55
C GLN A 287 5.04 25.59 13.03
N GLU A 288 6.08 26.09 12.35
CA GLU A 288 6.22 25.98 10.90
C GLU A 288 6.41 24.53 10.47
N LYS A 289 7.15 23.72 11.25
CA LYS A 289 7.27 22.28 11.01
C LYS A 289 5.89 21.61 11.00
N MET A 290 5.05 21.93 11.99
CA MET A 290 3.71 21.36 12.07
C MET A 290 2.80 21.86 10.96
N GLU A 291 2.84 23.16 10.65
CA GLU A 291 2.14 23.76 9.52
C GLU A 291 2.47 23.04 8.20
N TYR A 292 3.75 22.78 7.98
CA TYR A 292 4.25 22.08 6.80
C TYR A 292 3.79 20.63 6.76
N VAL A 293 3.84 19.92 7.89
CA VAL A 293 3.33 18.53 8.00
C VAL A 293 1.83 18.46 7.70
N ILE A 294 1.03 19.42 8.17
CA ILE A 294 -0.42 19.44 7.90
C ILE A 294 -0.67 19.59 6.40
N LYS A 295 -0.01 20.56 5.76
CA LYS A 295 -0.19 20.84 4.33
C LYS A 295 0.35 19.72 3.44
N GLY A 296 1.42 19.08 3.90
CA GLY A 296 2.19 18.08 3.17
C GLY A 296 1.70 16.64 3.28
N ASP A 297 0.75 16.38 4.17
CA ASP A 297 0.23 15.05 4.43
C ASP A 297 -0.77 14.64 3.35
N ILE A 298 -0.24 13.97 2.34
CA ILE A 298 -0.98 13.45 1.18
C ILE A 298 -1.43 11.99 1.35
N ALA A 299 -1.19 11.37 2.51
CA ALA A 299 -1.58 9.98 2.76
C ALA A 299 -3.09 9.72 2.52
N PRO A 300 -4.03 10.64 2.88
CA PRO A 300 -5.45 10.46 2.59
C PRO A 300 -5.79 10.33 1.09
N ALA A 301 -4.91 10.81 0.20
CA ALA A 301 -5.10 10.61 -1.24
C ALA A 301 -4.98 9.13 -1.62
N TYR A 302 -4.09 8.37 -0.96
CA TYR A 302 -3.99 6.92 -1.16
C TYR A 302 -5.27 6.21 -0.69
N ASP A 303 -5.75 6.58 0.50
CA ASP A 303 -6.96 6.03 1.11
C ASP A 303 -8.18 6.18 0.19
N PHE A 304 -8.26 7.29 -0.56
CA PHE A 304 -9.26 7.55 -1.59
C PHE A 304 -8.99 6.80 -2.91
N LEU A 305 -7.76 6.84 -3.43
CA LEU A 305 -7.42 6.29 -4.74
C LEU A 305 -7.53 4.76 -4.78
N LEU A 306 -7.17 4.07 -3.69
CA LEU A 306 -7.21 2.62 -3.63
C LEU A 306 -8.60 2.02 -3.93
N PRO A 307 -9.68 2.37 -3.19
CA PRO A 307 -11.01 1.84 -3.46
C PRO A 307 -11.54 2.30 -4.81
N LEU A 308 -11.24 3.54 -5.24
CA LEU A 308 -11.63 4.06 -6.55
C LEU A 308 -11.05 3.21 -7.69
N LEU A 309 -9.74 2.98 -7.68
CA LEU A 309 -9.06 2.17 -8.69
C LEU A 309 -9.55 0.73 -8.68
N THR A 310 -9.89 0.19 -7.50
CA THR A 310 -10.47 -1.14 -7.37
C THR A 310 -11.85 -1.24 -8.02
N ILE A 311 -12.73 -0.26 -7.77
CA ILE A 311 -14.06 -0.18 -8.42
C ILE A 311 -13.91 -0.05 -9.94
N CYS A 312 -13.07 0.89 -10.40
CA CYS A 312 -12.78 1.09 -11.81
C CYS A 312 -12.31 -0.21 -12.46
N ARG A 313 -11.38 -0.93 -11.82
CA ARG A 313 -10.89 -2.22 -12.31
C ARG A 313 -12.00 -3.27 -12.42
N ILE A 314 -12.86 -3.38 -11.41
CA ILE A 314 -14.00 -4.32 -11.43
C ILE A 314 -14.94 -3.98 -12.59
N TYR A 315 -15.28 -2.71 -12.76
CA TYR A 315 -16.15 -2.23 -13.84
C TYR A 315 -15.56 -2.54 -15.22
N TRP A 316 -14.27 -2.26 -15.42
CA TRP A 316 -13.58 -2.49 -16.68
C TRP A 316 -13.49 -3.98 -17.02
N ARG A 317 -13.24 -4.82 -16.01
CA ARG A 317 -13.25 -6.28 -16.17
C ARG A 317 -14.62 -6.78 -16.61
N LYS A 318 -15.69 -6.38 -15.94
CA LYS A 318 -17.08 -6.76 -16.30
C LYS A 318 -17.42 -6.36 -17.73
N LYS A 319 -17.03 -5.15 -18.15
CA LYS A 319 -17.24 -4.67 -19.52
C LYS A 319 -16.47 -5.49 -20.56
N ARG A 320 -15.24 -5.91 -20.26
CA ARG A 320 -14.45 -6.79 -21.14
C ARG A 320 -15.08 -8.17 -21.26
N ASP A 321 -15.53 -8.75 -20.15
CA ASP A 321 -16.17 -10.06 -20.13
C ASP A 321 -17.48 -10.05 -20.94
N GLN A 322 -18.29 -9.00 -20.80
CA GLN A 322 -19.50 -8.79 -21.61
C GLN A 322 -19.20 -8.67 -23.12
N LYS A 323 -18.18 -7.90 -23.49
CA LYS A 323 -17.75 -7.80 -24.90
C LYS A 323 -17.30 -9.16 -25.46
N GLY A 324 -16.58 -9.96 -24.67
CA GLY A 324 -16.13 -11.29 -25.07
C GLY A 324 -17.28 -12.28 -25.28
N ILE A 325 -18.32 -12.22 -24.42
CA ILE A 325 -19.53 -13.02 -24.58
C ILE A 325 -20.28 -12.60 -25.85
N ASN A 326 -20.50 -11.30 -26.04
CA ASN A 326 -21.20 -10.80 -27.22
C ASN A 326 -20.45 -11.15 -28.52
N ALA A 327 -19.12 -11.07 -28.52
CA ALA A 327 -18.30 -11.47 -29.67
C ALA A 327 -18.40 -12.99 -29.97
N ARG A 328 -18.51 -13.85 -28.95
CA ARG A 328 -18.70 -15.30 -29.13
C ARG A 328 -20.11 -15.68 -29.58
N VAL A 329 -21.12 -14.94 -29.14
CA VAL A 329 -22.50 -15.15 -29.59
C VAL A 329 -22.68 -14.69 -31.04
N LEU A 330 -21.98 -13.62 -31.43
CA LEU A 330 -22.05 -13.06 -32.78
C LEU A 330 -21.09 -13.71 -33.77
N SER A 331 -19.99 -14.34 -33.33
CA SER A 331 -19.22 -15.19 -34.22
C SER A 331 -20.12 -16.37 -34.59
N PRO A 332 -20.56 -16.53 -35.86
CA PRO A 332 -21.17 -17.78 -36.26
C PRO A 332 -20.19 -18.86 -35.83
N VAL A 333 -20.68 -19.87 -35.15
CA VAL A 333 -19.91 -21.07 -34.84
C VAL A 333 -19.57 -21.68 -36.21
N GLU A 334 -18.56 -21.14 -36.90
CA GLU A 334 -17.80 -21.89 -37.86
C GLU A 334 -17.36 -23.10 -37.07
N THR A 335 -17.96 -24.23 -37.40
CA THR A 335 -17.62 -25.55 -36.90
C THR A 335 -16.12 -25.68 -37.05
N ILE A 336 -15.36 -25.40 -35.98
CA ILE A 336 -13.93 -25.66 -35.94
C ILE A 336 -13.83 -27.13 -36.30
N SER A 337 -13.31 -27.39 -37.49
CA SER A 337 -13.20 -28.73 -38.01
C SER A 337 -12.38 -29.51 -37.00
N PRO A 338 -12.79 -30.72 -36.58
CA PRO A 338 -11.99 -31.56 -35.68
C PRO A 338 -10.52 -31.66 -36.12
N ASN A 339 -10.27 -31.58 -37.44
CA ASN A 339 -8.94 -31.59 -38.03
C ASN A 339 -8.07 -30.38 -37.68
N ASP A 340 -8.65 -29.20 -37.46
CA ASP A 340 -7.89 -27.98 -37.12
C ASP A 340 -7.34 -28.06 -35.69
N HIS A 341 -8.09 -28.69 -34.77
CA HIS A 341 -7.62 -28.95 -33.41
C HIS A 341 -6.45 -29.93 -33.38
N PHE A 342 -6.52 -31.01 -34.17
CA PHE A 342 -5.44 -31.98 -34.29
C PHE A 342 -4.21 -31.41 -35.01
N GLN A 343 -4.38 -30.60 -36.05
CA GLN A 343 -3.27 -29.89 -36.70
C GLN A 343 -2.56 -28.93 -35.73
N MET A 344 -3.32 -28.22 -34.88
CA MET A 344 -2.72 -27.35 -33.87
C MET A 344 -1.90 -28.12 -32.83
N LEU A 345 -2.38 -29.29 -32.40
CA LEU A 345 -1.64 -30.17 -31.48
C LEU A 345 -0.37 -30.74 -32.14
N ASN A 346 -0.47 -31.27 -33.37
CA ASN A 346 0.69 -31.80 -34.10
C ASN A 346 1.76 -30.72 -34.31
N GLY A 347 1.36 -29.51 -34.71
CA GLY A 347 2.28 -28.39 -34.84
C GLY A 347 2.97 -27.96 -33.53
N MET A 348 2.35 -28.21 -32.37
CA MET A 348 3.00 -27.98 -31.07
C MET A 348 4.00 -29.07 -30.71
N PHE A 349 3.71 -30.34 -31.03
CA PHE A 349 4.62 -31.46 -30.78
C PHE A 349 5.84 -31.41 -31.71
N ASP A 350 5.64 -31.20 -33.01
CA ASP A 350 6.72 -31.18 -34.01
C ASP A 350 7.73 -30.05 -33.73
N LYS A 351 7.25 -28.84 -33.43
CA LYS A 351 8.12 -27.72 -33.02
C LYS A 351 8.87 -27.97 -31.71
N GLY A 352 8.32 -28.81 -30.83
CA GLY A 352 8.97 -29.24 -29.60
C GLY A 352 10.12 -30.20 -29.87
N PHE A 353 9.90 -31.18 -30.76
CA PHE A 353 10.91 -32.16 -31.16
C PHE A 353 12.05 -31.52 -31.95
N ASP A 354 11.76 -30.68 -32.95
CA ASP A 354 12.79 -30.03 -33.78
C ASP A 354 13.77 -29.19 -32.95
N LYS A 355 13.28 -28.45 -31.96
CA LYS A 355 14.13 -27.68 -31.05
C LYS A 355 15.00 -28.56 -30.15
N SER A 356 14.53 -29.75 -29.79
CA SER A 356 15.30 -30.71 -29.00
C SER A 356 16.42 -31.33 -29.83
N THR A 357 16.12 -31.67 -31.10
CA THR A 357 17.06 -32.26 -32.05
C THR A 357 18.15 -31.26 -32.44
N ALA A 358 17.77 -30.01 -32.78
CA ALA A 358 18.72 -28.95 -33.13
C ALA A 358 19.71 -28.63 -32.00
N ARG A 359 19.27 -28.68 -30.73
CA ARG A 359 20.16 -28.53 -29.56
C ARG A 359 21.12 -29.71 -29.36
N LYS A 360 20.72 -30.91 -29.75
CA LYS A 360 21.56 -32.10 -29.65
C LYS A 360 22.65 -32.07 -30.73
N THR A 361 22.30 -31.68 -31.95
CA THR A 361 23.24 -31.56 -33.07
C THR A 361 24.29 -30.48 -32.82
N SER A 362 23.92 -29.31 -32.29
CA SER A 362 24.89 -28.25 -31.98
C SER A 362 25.88 -28.59 -30.84
N ARG A 363 25.47 -29.46 -29.91
CA ARG A 363 26.37 -30.01 -28.87
C ARG A 363 27.33 -31.07 -29.41
N VAL A 364 26.92 -31.87 -30.40
CA VAL A 364 27.80 -32.85 -31.02
C VAL A 364 28.84 -32.15 -31.90
N SER A 365 28.44 -31.14 -32.68
CA SER A 365 29.36 -30.39 -33.54
C SER A 365 30.42 -29.58 -32.77
N SER A 366 30.12 -29.11 -31.56
CA SER A 366 31.08 -28.37 -30.72
C SER A 366 32.10 -29.27 -30.00
N ASN A 367 31.81 -30.56 -29.81
CA ASN A 367 32.76 -31.50 -29.22
C ASN A 367 33.74 -32.10 -30.25
N VAL A 368 33.40 -32.11 -31.54
CA VAL A 368 34.26 -32.64 -32.61
C VAL A 368 35.37 -31.63 -32.98
N SER A 369 35.21 -30.34 -32.68
CA SER A 369 36.20 -29.30 -33.01
C SER A 369 37.39 -29.16 -32.04
N HIS A 370 37.49 -29.99 -30.98
CA HIS A 370 38.56 -29.87 -29.97
C HIS A 370 39.61 -31.00 -29.96
N THR A 371 39.47 -32.03 -30.81
CA THR A 371 40.45 -33.14 -30.90
C THR A 371 41.59 -32.91 -31.91
N GLY A 372 41.74 -31.69 -32.44
CA GLY A 372 42.81 -31.31 -33.36
C GLY A 372 43.86 -30.38 -32.76
N ARG A 373 44.54 -30.77 -31.66
CA ARG A 373 45.82 -30.15 -31.27
C ARG A 373 46.93 -31.16 -31.49
N ALA A 374 47.62 -31.01 -32.61
CA ALA A 374 48.85 -31.71 -32.91
C ALA A 374 49.92 -31.37 -31.87
N TYR A 375 50.61 -32.39 -31.36
CA TYR A 375 51.84 -32.25 -30.58
C TYR A 375 52.99 -31.86 -31.52
N PRO A 376 53.76 -30.80 -31.22
CA PRO A 376 55.01 -30.54 -31.92
C PRO A 376 56.09 -31.51 -31.40
N ALA A 377 56.90 -32.01 -32.34
CA ALA A 377 58.03 -32.91 -32.13
C ALA A 377 59.25 -32.18 -31.54
#